data_AF-A0A4Q6GH18-F1
#
_entry.id   AF-A0A4Q6GH18-F1
#
_cell.length_a   1.000
_cell.length_b   1.000
_cell.length_c   1.000
_cell.angle_alpha   90.00
_cell.angle_beta   90.00
_cell.angle_gamma   90.00
#
_symmetry.space_group_name_H-M   'P 1'
#
loop_
_entity.id
_entity.type
_entity.pdbx_description
1 polymer ?
#
loop_
_entity_poly.entity_id
_entity_poly.type
_entity_poly.pdbx_seq_one_letter_code
_entity_poly.pdbx_strand_id
1 'polypeptide(L)'
;PPLSLYYMQGLNLTPLHGHTALFGVYGMLGIALVLFCLRGLRGQMAWDTRALKLSFWALNVGLALMALLTLLPLGTMQLLAAIEHGYAYARSAEFMQQPIVEMLVWMRVPGDTIFSIGAVALTWFVLRLWVAPKREAVLPGNTEASDA
;
A
#
# COMPACT_ATOMS: atom_id res chain seq x y z
N PRO A 1 3.08 -1.33 24.64
CA PRO A 1 3.21 -1.32 26.12
C PRO A 1 4.29 -0.30 26.51
N PRO A 2 4.24 0.35 27.68
CA PRO A 2 5.17 1.43 28.03
C PRO A 2 6.65 1.02 27.98
N LEU A 3 6.96 -0.18 28.47
CA LEU A 3 8.31 -0.77 28.42
C LEU A 3 8.83 -0.93 26.99
N SER A 4 7.96 -1.33 26.07
CA SER A 4 8.33 -1.58 24.68
C SER A 4 8.56 -0.26 23.93
N LEU A 5 7.72 0.75 24.19
CA LEU A 5 7.84 2.09 23.60
C LEU A 5 9.09 2.81 24.07
N TYR A 6 9.53 2.61 25.31
CA TYR A 6 10.77 3.19 25.84
C TYR A 6 11.99 2.91 24.93
N TYR A 7 12.06 1.72 24.32
CA TYR A 7 13.13 1.35 23.39
C TYR A 7 12.78 1.56 21.91
N MET A 8 11.50 1.41 21.52
CA MET A 8 11.09 1.42 20.10
C MET A 8 10.66 2.78 19.55
N GLN A 9 10.36 3.76 20.41
CA GLN A 9 9.82 5.03 19.96
C GLN A 9 10.83 5.78 19.08
N GLY A 10 10.41 6.18 17.88
CA GLY A 10 11.27 6.88 16.92
C GLY A 10 12.24 5.99 16.14
N LEU A 11 12.12 4.66 16.25
CA LEU A 11 12.82 3.67 15.40
C LEU A 11 11.95 3.23 14.22
N ASN A 12 12.52 2.50 13.26
CA ASN A 12 11.85 2.06 12.03
C ASN A 12 10.63 1.12 12.24
N LEU A 13 10.45 0.57 13.44
CA LEU A 13 9.21 -0.15 13.82
C LEU A 13 7.98 0.78 13.90
N THR A 14 8.19 2.07 14.19
CA THR A 14 7.11 3.07 14.18
C THR A 14 6.57 3.29 12.76
N PRO A 15 7.37 3.61 11.73
CA PRO A 15 6.89 3.67 10.36
C PRO A 15 6.45 2.32 9.80
N LEU A 16 6.99 1.17 10.25
CA LEU A 16 6.42 -0.15 9.91
C LEU A 16 4.94 -0.22 10.28
N HIS A 17 4.63 0.08 11.54
CA HIS A 17 3.24 0.14 12.02
C HIS A 17 2.45 1.21 11.27
N GLY A 18 3.04 2.40 11.08
CA GLY A 18 2.41 3.52 10.38
C GLY A 18 1.92 3.16 8.97
N HIS A 19 2.78 2.57 8.13
CA HIS A 19 2.39 2.22 6.76
C HIS A 19 1.36 1.08 6.74
N THR A 20 1.58 0.04 7.55
CA THR A 20 0.68 -1.13 7.59
C THR A 20 -0.70 -0.80 8.15
N ALA A 21 -0.79 0.07 9.17
CA ALA A 21 -2.05 0.52 9.73
C ALA A 21 -2.72 1.61 8.87
N LEU A 22 -2.00 2.68 8.51
CA LEU A 22 -2.59 3.79 7.76
C LEU A 22 -3.02 3.36 6.37
N PHE A 23 -2.10 2.80 5.58
CA PHE A 23 -2.44 2.42 4.21
C PHE A 23 -3.17 1.09 4.17
N GLY A 24 -2.67 0.08 4.88
CA GLY A 24 -3.25 -1.26 4.85
C GLY A 24 -4.69 -1.34 5.34
N VAL A 25 -5.07 -0.50 6.32
CA VAL A 25 -6.46 -0.42 6.80
C VAL A 25 -7.18 0.76 6.17
N TYR A 26 -6.83 2.00 6.54
CA TYR A 26 -7.61 3.18 6.15
C TYR A 26 -7.47 3.51 4.67
N GLY A 27 -6.28 3.33 4.08
CA GLY A 27 -6.05 3.51 2.65
C GLY A 27 -6.90 2.55 1.81
N MET A 28 -6.87 1.26 2.14
CA MET A 28 -7.67 0.24 1.43
C MET A 28 -9.17 0.44 1.61
N LEU A 29 -9.64 0.80 2.82
CA LEU A 29 -11.04 1.17 3.05
C LEU A 29 -11.46 2.41 2.26
N GLY A 30 -10.60 3.42 2.19
CA GLY A 30 -10.83 4.62 1.38
C GLY A 30 -10.95 4.29 -0.11
N ILE A 31 -10.07 3.45 -0.65
CA ILE A 31 -10.15 2.98 -2.05
C ILE A 31 -11.46 2.21 -2.28
N ALA A 32 -11.86 1.32 -1.36
CA ALA A 32 -13.11 0.58 -1.47
C ALA A 32 -14.32 1.52 -1.51
N LEU A 33 -14.37 2.54 -0.65
CA LEU A 33 -15.44 3.54 -0.64
C LEU A 33 -15.47 4.36 -1.95
N VAL A 34 -14.31 4.80 -2.44
CA VAL A 34 -14.21 5.51 -3.72
C VAL A 34 -14.75 4.65 -4.87
N LEU A 35 -14.36 3.39 -4.95
CA LEU A 35 -14.85 2.47 -5.98
C LEU A 35 -16.36 2.20 -5.82
N PHE A 36 -16.87 2.09 -4.59
CA PHE A 36 -18.30 1.94 -4.35
C PHE A 36 -19.11 3.16 -4.85
N CYS A 37 -18.69 4.37 -4.48
CA CYS A 37 -19.32 5.60 -4.95
C CYS A 37 -19.23 5.73 -6.48
N LEU A 38 -18.09 5.39 -7.08
CA LEU A 38 -17.92 5.38 -8.54
C LEU A 38 -18.83 4.37 -9.23
N ARG A 39 -19.07 3.20 -8.61
CA ARG A 39 -19.99 2.20 -9.15
C ARG A 39 -21.43 2.72 -9.20
N GLY A 40 -21.85 3.48 -8.19
CA GLY A 40 -23.16 4.15 -8.16
C GLY A 40 -23.28 5.29 -9.17
N LEU A 41 -22.25 6.14 -9.29
CA LEU A 41 -22.26 7.28 -10.20
C LEU A 41 -22.12 6.89 -11.69
N ARG A 42 -21.33 5.86 -11.98
CA ARG A 42 -20.90 5.50 -13.35
C ARG A 42 -21.00 4.01 -13.61
N GLY A 43 -22.08 3.40 -13.12
CA GLY A 43 -22.30 1.97 -13.23
C GLY A 43 -22.63 1.46 -14.64
N GLN A 44 -22.96 2.34 -15.58
CA GLN A 44 -23.27 2.01 -16.98
C GLN A 44 -22.01 2.00 -17.88
N MET A 45 -20.85 2.29 -17.30
CA MET A 45 -19.57 2.35 -18.00
C MET A 45 -18.91 0.96 -17.99
N ALA A 46 -18.14 0.63 -19.02
CA ALA A 46 -17.32 -0.57 -19.05
C ALA A 46 -16.12 -0.41 -18.11
N TRP A 47 -16.06 -1.23 -17.06
CA TRP A 47 -14.99 -1.21 -16.08
C TRP A 47 -13.85 -2.15 -16.50
N ASP A 48 -12.62 -1.63 -16.50
CA ASP A 48 -11.45 -2.47 -16.75
C ASP A 48 -11.02 -3.22 -15.48
N THR A 49 -11.58 -4.41 -15.30
CA THR A 49 -11.27 -5.28 -14.16
C THR A 49 -9.78 -5.67 -14.09
N ARG A 50 -9.04 -5.62 -15.22
CA ARG A 50 -7.61 -5.96 -15.22
C ARG A 50 -6.78 -4.89 -14.52
N ALA A 51 -7.08 -3.62 -14.76
CA ALA A 51 -6.41 -2.49 -14.09
C ALA A 51 -6.68 -2.49 -12.58
N LEU A 52 -7.92 -2.77 -12.16
CA LEU A 52 -8.29 -2.89 -10.75
C LEU A 52 -7.60 -4.08 -10.07
N LYS A 53 -7.57 -5.25 -10.73
CA LYS A 53 -6.88 -6.43 -10.21
C LYS A 53 -5.38 -6.18 -10.06
N LEU A 54 -4.75 -5.54 -11.05
CA LEU A 54 -3.35 -5.15 -10.98
C LEU A 54 -3.10 -4.21 -9.80
N SER A 55 -3.92 -3.16 -9.65
CA SER A 55 -3.81 -2.22 -8.54
C SER A 55 -3.94 -2.92 -7.18
N PHE A 56 -4.96 -3.75 -7.00
CA PHE A 56 -5.19 -4.48 -5.75
C PHE A 56 -3.97 -5.32 -5.35
N TRP A 57 -3.44 -6.14 -6.27
CA TRP A 57 -2.30 -6.99 -5.96
C TRP A 57 -1.01 -6.20 -5.78
N ALA A 58 -0.75 -5.21 -6.64
CA ALA A 58 0.46 -4.40 -6.56
C ALA A 58 0.51 -3.56 -5.27
N LEU A 59 -0.61 -2.98 -4.82
CA LEU A 59 -0.67 -2.24 -3.56
C LEU A 59 -0.43 -3.14 -2.34
N ASN A 60 -1.03 -4.33 -2.30
CA ASN A 60 -0.85 -5.27 -1.18
C ASN A 60 0.56 -5.89 -1.16
N VAL A 61 1.06 -6.36 -2.31
CA VAL A 61 2.39 -6.95 -2.43
C VAL A 61 3.47 -5.89 -2.18
N GLY A 62 3.32 -4.69 -2.74
CA GLY A 62 4.25 -3.58 -2.50
C GLY A 62 4.33 -3.20 -1.02
N LEU A 63 3.17 -3.08 -0.34
CA LEU A 63 3.11 -2.81 1.10
C LEU A 63 3.77 -3.92 1.91
N ALA A 64 3.50 -5.18 1.58
CA ALA A 64 4.09 -6.33 2.24
C ALA A 64 5.62 -6.38 2.06
N LEU A 65 6.12 -6.14 0.85
CA LEU A 65 7.55 -6.11 0.56
C LEU A 65 8.26 -4.98 1.32
N MET A 66 7.70 -3.76 1.32
CA MET A 66 8.25 -2.65 2.09
C MET A 66 8.32 -2.97 3.59
N ALA A 67 7.27 -3.60 4.13
CA ALA A 67 7.21 -4.01 5.53
C ALA A 67 8.25 -5.09 5.86
N LEU A 68 8.31 -6.17 5.06
CA LEU A 68 9.09 -7.36 5.39
C LEU A 68 10.56 -7.27 4.99
N LEU A 69 10.89 -6.61 3.88
CA LEU A 69 12.26 -6.56 3.37
C LEU A 69 13.10 -5.44 4.00
N THR A 70 12.46 -4.38 4.51
CA THR A 70 13.17 -3.21 5.03
C THR A 70 12.72 -2.83 6.43
N LEU A 71 11.47 -2.42 6.61
CA LEU A 71 11.06 -1.73 7.84
C LEU A 71 11.08 -2.65 9.07
N LEU A 72 10.66 -3.90 8.92
CA LEU A 72 10.72 -4.91 9.97
C LEU A 72 12.17 -5.28 10.33
N PRO A 73 13.03 -5.77 9.40
CA PRO A 73 14.39 -6.15 9.76
C PRO A 73 15.24 -4.97 10.25
N LEU A 74 15.13 -3.79 9.63
CA LEU A 74 15.88 -2.62 10.09
C LEU A 74 15.37 -2.14 11.46
N GLY A 75 14.05 -2.18 11.66
CA GLY A 75 13.43 -1.81 12.93
C GLY A 75 13.80 -2.75 14.09
N THR A 76 13.89 -4.06 13.85
CA THR A 76 14.32 -5.03 14.85
C THR A 76 15.80 -4.88 15.18
N MET A 77 16.67 -4.66 14.18
CA MET A 77 18.09 -4.37 14.40
C MET A 77 18.28 -3.11 15.24
N GLN A 78 17.55 -2.03 14.94
CA GLN A 78 17.59 -0.80 15.73
C GLN A 78 17.11 -1.01 17.17
N LEU A 79 16.07 -1.83 17.37
CA LEU A 79 15.56 -2.16 18.69
C LEU A 79 16.61 -2.91 19.52
N LEU A 80 17.23 -3.94 18.94
CA LEU A 80 18.28 -4.71 19.62
C LEU A 80 19.48 -3.81 19.96
N ALA A 81 19.92 -2.98 19.03
CA ALA A 81 20.98 -2.00 19.28
C ALA A 81 20.61 -1.01 20.40
N ALA A 82 19.36 -0.57 20.49
CA ALA A 82 18.90 0.32 21.54
C ALA A 82 18.87 -0.36 22.92
N ILE A 83 18.57 -1.66 22.98
CA ILE A 83 18.57 -2.45 24.22
C ILE A 83 20.00 -2.72 24.70
N GLU A 84 20.91 -3.08 23.79
CA GLU A 84 22.27 -3.50 24.14
C GLU A 84 23.22 -2.32 24.36
N HIS A 85 23.14 -1.29 23.53
CA HIS A 85 24.12 -0.19 23.46
C HIS A 85 23.50 1.18 23.75
N GLY A 86 22.19 1.24 24.01
CA GLY A 86 21.45 2.46 24.30
C GLY A 86 20.87 3.16 23.06
N TYR A 87 19.85 3.99 23.30
CA TYR A 87 19.07 4.65 22.24
C TYR A 87 19.91 5.58 21.35
N ALA A 88 20.89 6.27 21.92
CA ALA A 88 21.79 7.16 21.17
C ALA A 88 22.59 6.39 20.09
N TYR A 89 23.01 5.16 20.40
CA TYR A 89 23.74 4.33 19.46
C TYR A 89 22.85 3.84 18.31
N ALA A 90 21.63 3.38 18.60
CA ALA A 90 20.67 2.93 17.57
C ALA A 90 20.28 4.02 16.55
N ARG A 91 20.49 5.29 16.90
CA ARG A 91 20.25 6.48 16.05
C ARG A 91 21.54 7.13 15.54
N SER A 92 22.70 6.57 15.88
CA SER A 92 23.99 7.12 15.49
C SER A 92 24.28 6.93 14.01
N ALA A 93 25.17 7.76 13.46
CA ALA A 93 25.67 7.59 12.11
C ALA A 93 26.42 6.26 11.95
N GLU A 94 27.14 5.82 12.97
CA GLU A 94 27.89 4.55 12.98
C GLU A 94 26.98 3.34 12.74
N PHE A 95 25.81 3.31 13.40
CA PHE A 95 24.81 2.28 13.17
C PHE A 95 24.15 2.41 11.78
N MET A 96 23.75 3.63 11.41
CA MET A 96 23.00 3.88 10.18
C MET A 96 23.82 3.70 8.89
N GLN A 97 25.14 3.79 8.97
CA GLN A 97 26.06 3.63 7.82
C GLN A 97 26.62 2.21 7.70
N GLN A 98 26.13 1.25 8.50
CA GLN A 98 26.56 -0.14 8.35
C GLN A 98 26.15 -0.69 6.97
N PRO A 99 27.00 -1.51 6.32
CA PRO A 99 26.70 -2.06 4.99
C PRO A 99 25.37 -2.82 4.91
N ILE A 100 25.01 -3.52 6.00
CA ILE A 100 23.74 -4.25 6.09
C ILE A 100 22.53 -3.30 6.15
N VAL A 101 22.66 -2.16 6.84
CA VAL A 101 21.59 -1.15 6.92
C VAL A 101 21.39 -0.50 5.56
N GLU A 102 22.47 -0.15 4.87
CA GLU A 102 22.41 0.37 3.51
C GLU A 102 21.73 -0.61 2.55
N MET A 103 22.09 -1.89 2.61
CA MET A 103 21.44 -2.94 1.84
C MET A 103 19.94 -3.02 2.14
N LEU A 104 19.52 -3.02 3.42
CA LEU A 104 18.11 -3.04 3.80
C LEU A 104 17.34 -1.82 3.29
N VAL A 105 17.97 -0.63 3.28
CA VAL A 105 17.37 0.59 2.72
C VAL A 105 17.15 0.43 1.21
N TRP A 106 18.10 -0.13 0.48
CA TRP A 106 17.94 -0.40 -0.95
C TRP A 106 16.91 -1.49 -1.27
N MET A 107 16.78 -2.50 -0.40
CA MET A 107 15.74 -3.52 -0.49
C MET A 107 14.31 -2.95 -0.39
N ARG A 108 14.17 -1.67 -0.02
CA ARG A 108 12.88 -0.96 -0.03
C ARG A 108 12.41 -0.63 -1.45
N VAL A 109 13.34 -0.31 -2.35
CA VAL A 109 13.06 0.18 -3.71
C VAL A 109 12.16 -0.77 -4.51
N PRO A 110 12.37 -2.10 -4.50
CA PRO A 110 11.46 -3.02 -5.17
C PRO A 110 10.01 -2.95 -4.65
N GLY A 111 9.83 -2.87 -3.32
CA GLY A 111 8.51 -2.74 -2.70
C GLY A 111 7.83 -1.42 -3.08
N ASP A 112 8.56 -0.31 -2.98
CA ASP A 112 8.06 1.03 -3.33
C ASP A 112 7.71 1.13 -4.82
N THR A 113 8.47 0.47 -5.69
CA THR A 113 8.22 0.44 -7.14
C THR A 113 6.93 -0.33 -7.46
N ILE A 114 6.76 -1.52 -6.89
CA ILE A 114 5.54 -2.33 -7.09
C ILE A 114 4.32 -1.59 -6.55
N PHE A 115 4.43 -0.99 -5.37
CA PHE A 115 3.37 -0.18 -4.79
C PHE A 115 2.97 0.99 -5.70
N SER A 116 3.96 1.70 -6.25
CA SER A 116 3.75 2.83 -7.15
C SER A 116 3.04 2.42 -8.45
N ILE A 117 3.38 1.26 -9.02
CA ILE A 117 2.66 0.69 -10.17
C ILE A 117 1.18 0.49 -9.83
N GLY A 118 0.88 -0.02 -8.62
CA GLY A 118 -0.49 -0.21 -8.16
C GLY A 118 -1.28 1.09 -7.99
N ALA A 119 -0.62 2.14 -7.50
CA ALA A 119 -1.19 3.47 -7.38
C ALA A 119 -1.48 4.08 -8.75
N VAL A 120 -0.52 4.02 -9.68
CA VAL A 120 -0.68 4.53 -11.05
C VAL A 120 -1.79 3.77 -11.78
N ALA A 121 -1.89 2.46 -11.63
CA ALA A 121 -2.96 1.66 -12.22
C ALA A 121 -4.35 2.08 -11.73
N LEU A 122 -4.50 2.38 -10.43
CA LEU A 122 -5.75 2.88 -9.86
C LEU A 122 -6.09 4.27 -10.38
N THR A 123 -5.13 5.19 -10.35
CA THR A 123 -5.32 6.56 -10.87
C THR A 123 -5.69 6.52 -12.35
N TRP A 124 -5.01 5.70 -13.14
CA TRP A 124 -5.32 5.50 -14.55
C TRP A 124 -6.75 4.95 -14.75
N PHE A 125 -7.17 3.98 -13.95
CA PHE A 125 -8.53 3.45 -13.97
C PHE A 125 -9.57 4.56 -13.73
N VAL A 126 -9.37 5.37 -12.68
CA VAL A 126 -10.26 6.49 -12.34
C VAL A 126 -10.27 7.54 -13.46
N LEU A 127 -9.11 7.94 -13.97
CA LEU A 127 -9.00 8.93 -15.04
C LEU A 127 -9.66 8.47 -16.34
N ARG A 128 -9.49 7.19 -16.71
CA ARG A 128 -10.06 6.62 -17.93
C ARG A 128 -11.58 6.67 -17.95
N LEU A 129 -12.23 6.53 -16.80
CA LEU A 129 -13.69 6.69 -16.69
C LEU A 129 -14.10 8.08 -17.21
N TRP A 130 -13.37 9.15 -16.86
CA TRP A 130 -13.67 10.52 -17.26
C TRP A 130 -13.25 10.86 -18.69
N VAL A 131 -12.04 10.49 -19.10
CA VAL A 131 -11.45 10.91 -20.37
C VAL A 131 -11.96 10.10 -21.57
N ALA A 132 -12.17 8.79 -21.41
CA ALA A 132 -12.55 7.91 -22.51
C ALA A 132 -13.72 6.99 -22.10
N PRO A 133 -14.91 7.57 -21.85
CA PRO A 133 -16.06 6.83 -21.38
C PRO A 133 -16.57 5.84 -22.44
N LYS A 134 -16.36 4.54 -22.21
CA LYS A 134 -17.01 3.46 -22.99
C LYS A 134 -18.20 2.91 -22.21
N ARG A 135 -19.41 3.02 -22.73
CA ARG A 135 -20.60 2.39 -22.12
C ARG A 135 -20.51 0.88 -22.26
N GLU A 136 -20.94 0.16 -21.24
CA GLU A 136 -21.11 -1.28 -21.31
C GLU A 136 -22.25 -1.57 -22.29
N ALA A 137 -22.01 -2.43 -23.29
CA ALA A 137 -23.02 -2.72 -24.29
C ALA A 137 -24.17 -3.50 -23.63
N VAL A 138 -25.36 -2.92 -23.61
CA VAL A 138 -26.57 -3.64 -23.19
C VAL A 138 -26.80 -4.74 -24.22
N LEU A 139 -26.61 -6.00 -23.84
CA LEU A 139 -27.01 -7.13 -24.66
C LEU A 139 -28.54 -7.06 -24.84
N PRO A 140 -29.07 -7.07 -26.08
CA PRO A 140 -30.51 -7.11 -26.30
C PRO A 140 -31.03 -8.49 -25.88
N GLY A 141 -31.55 -8.58 -24.65
CA GLY A 141 -32.07 -9.84 -24.11
C GLY A 141 -32.92 -9.74 -22.84
N ASN A 142 -33.07 -8.56 -22.23
CA ASN A 142 -33.89 -8.38 -21.02
C ASN A 142 -35.22 -7.64 -21.27
N THR A 143 -35.68 -7.57 -22.52
CA THR A 143 -36.94 -6.90 -22.88
C THR A 143 -38.18 -7.78 -22.70
N GLU A 144 -38.06 -9.07 -22.35
CA GLU A 144 -39.20 -10.00 -22.27
C GLU A 144 -39.76 -10.23 -20.85
N ALA A 145 -39.52 -9.34 -19.90
CA ALA A 145 -40.09 -9.46 -18.55
C ALA A 145 -40.97 -8.25 -18.15
N SER A 146 -41.49 -7.49 -19.13
CA SER A 146 -42.34 -6.32 -18.87
C SER A 146 -43.81 -6.49 -19.25
N ASP A 147 -44.24 -7.58 -19.88
CA ASP A 147 -45.64 -7.78 -20.27
C ASP A 147 -46.10 -9.23 -20.00
N ALA A 148 -46.47 -9.53 -18.75
CA ALA A 148 -47.35 -10.63 -18.37
C ALA A 148 -47.99 -10.38 -16.99
#